data_AF-A0A356KI44-F1
#
_entry.id   AF-A0A356KI44-F1
#
_cell.length_a   1.000
_cell.length_b   1.000
_cell.length_c   1.000
_cell.angle_alpha   90.00
_cell.angle_beta   90.00
_cell.angle_gamma   90.00
#
_symmetry.space_group_name_H-M   'P 1'
#
loop_
_entity.id
_entity.type
_entity.pdbx_description
1 polymer ?
#
loop_
_entity_poly.entity_id
_entity_poly.type
_entity_poly.pdbx_seq_one_letter_code
_entity_poly.pdbx_strand_id
1 'polypeptide(L)'
;MDAGPPLSTRQPHAGQPLPAEQPATNSPPSGHEPAQPSPQPSSESPQMRGVNRQFEGSPPPNGGVATARVAPETLPETKASPESRDGPTGARGGAVVEASATSPDLGHIAEQLRPLAVPVADLTVDPANARRHPQRNLSAIEASLRVYGQRKPIVVRREGMVVEAGNGTLAAARLLRWTHVAAVVVDDDPVTATGYAISDNRTAELAEWDDEVLGRLLGELRTEDVDLHELGWSDEDLDALLSDLEAGDGGEQGQAEDAGPEEPPEQPVSQRGEVYALGPHRLMCGDSTDPADVAQLMAGEKAVLLATDPPYLVNYRGGNHPQSWHNKPDVKDKHWDDYVEHDAGVEFFEAFLKVGLEHAVDDVAVYQWHAHKRQALVEEAWTRAGLLCHQQIIWVKARPVLTRSHFMWQHEPCFYGWVQGTPPRRRPPNNETTVWQIDQKGNSDGIHPTQKPLEIFARPIRWHTAPGELCYEPFAGSGTCLIAAAMEGRRCYAMELSPGFCDVIRKRWGDYARSAGVEPGEGAL
;
A
#
# COMPACT_ATOMS: atom_id res chain seq x y z
N MET A 1 57.99 -53.73 5.08
CA MET A 1 58.41 -52.87 3.95
C MET A 1 57.45 -51.70 4.00
N ASP A 2 57.68 -50.75 4.90
CA ASP A 2 58.60 -49.60 4.75
C ASP A 2 57.82 -48.42 4.17
N ALA A 3 58.00 -47.17 4.62
CA ALA A 3 58.54 -46.64 5.86
C ALA A 3 58.02 -45.19 6.00
N GLY A 4 58.13 -44.56 7.18
CA GLY A 4 57.94 -43.12 7.32
C GLY A 4 59.06 -42.30 6.66
N PRO A 5 59.08 -40.96 6.77
CA PRO A 5 58.98 -40.30 8.08
C PRO A 5 58.07 -39.03 8.15
N PRO A 6 57.74 -38.56 9.38
CA PRO A 6 57.02 -37.32 9.63
C PRO A 6 57.91 -36.15 10.11
N LEU A 7 57.40 -34.91 9.99
CA LEU A 7 57.89 -33.68 10.64
C LEU A 7 56.69 -32.73 10.85
N SER A 8 56.55 -31.93 11.90
CA SER A 8 57.18 -31.94 13.23
C SER A 8 56.26 -31.20 14.23
N THR A 9 56.31 -31.58 15.50
CA THR A 9 55.48 -31.09 16.61
C THR A 9 55.73 -29.62 17.01
N ARG A 10 54.69 -28.98 17.60
CA ARG A 10 54.80 -28.13 18.81
C ARG A 10 53.42 -27.90 19.49
N GLN A 11 53.19 -28.61 20.60
CA GLN A 11 52.43 -28.12 21.76
C GLN A 11 53.41 -28.11 22.97
N PRO A 12 52.97 -27.81 24.20
CA PRO A 12 52.62 -26.47 24.69
C PRO A 12 53.56 -26.08 25.86
N HIS A 13 53.51 -24.83 26.33
CA HIS A 13 54.06 -24.50 27.64
C HIS A 13 53.14 -23.59 28.45
N ALA A 14 52.94 -23.98 29.71
CA ALA A 14 52.12 -23.31 30.70
C ALA A 14 52.97 -22.65 31.80
N GLY A 15 52.35 -21.78 32.59
CA GLY A 15 52.93 -21.10 33.75
C GLY A 15 53.16 -19.60 33.51
N GLN A 16 52.83 -18.68 34.43
CA GLN A 16 52.31 -18.83 35.80
C GLN A 16 51.47 -17.57 36.19
N PRO A 17 50.78 -17.56 37.36
CA PRO A 17 49.66 -16.64 37.62
C PRO A 17 50.05 -15.29 38.22
N LEU A 18 49.09 -14.36 38.26
CA LEU A 18 49.10 -13.17 39.11
C LEU A 18 47.86 -13.13 40.03
N PRO A 19 47.93 -12.49 41.20
CA PRO A 19 47.29 -13.01 42.41
C PRO A 19 45.95 -12.36 42.76
N ALA A 20 45.23 -13.04 43.68
CA ALA A 20 44.06 -12.50 44.37
C ALA A 20 44.33 -12.39 45.88
N GLU A 21 44.16 -11.19 46.44
CA GLU A 21 43.86 -10.90 47.85
C GLU A 21 42.91 -9.67 47.82
N GLN A 22 41.63 -9.78 48.18
CA GLN A 22 41.02 -9.97 49.52
C GLN A 22 40.75 -8.62 50.25
N PRO A 23 39.71 -8.55 51.12
CA PRO A 23 38.79 -7.41 51.12
C PRO A 23 38.99 -6.41 52.27
N ALA A 24 38.33 -5.24 52.16
CA ALA A 24 38.23 -4.25 53.24
C ALA A 24 36.76 -3.99 53.62
N THR A 25 36.48 -4.05 54.93
CA THR A 25 35.18 -3.74 55.55
C THR A 25 35.33 -2.66 56.64
N ASN A 26 34.19 -2.07 57.03
CA ASN A 26 33.94 -1.18 58.19
C ASN A 26 34.14 0.35 58.05
N SER A 27 32.99 1.04 58.05
CA SER A 27 32.71 2.40 58.58
C SER A 27 32.60 2.37 60.13
N PRO A 28 32.04 3.36 60.88
CA PRO A 28 31.62 4.77 60.62
C PRO A 28 32.39 5.72 61.63
N PRO A 29 31.86 6.73 62.39
CA PRO A 29 30.62 7.55 62.37
C PRO A 29 30.80 9.08 62.65
N SER A 30 29.66 9.77 62.88
CA SER A 30 29.44 11.12 63.47
C SER A 30 29.69 12.36 62.58
N GLY A 31 28.83 13.40 62.59
CA GLY A 31 27.53 13.64 63.25
C GLY A 31 26.58 14.44 62.33
N HIS A 32 25.25 14.30 62.41
CA HIS A 32 24.34 15.09 63.28
C HIS A 32 24.55 16.61 63.25
N GLU A 33 23.71 17.35 62.50
CA GLU A 33 22.57 18.12 63.05
C GLU A 33 21.67 18.71 61.93
N PRO A 34 20.43 19.18 62.23
CA PRO A 34 19.36 19.28 61.24
C PRO A 34 19.10 20.69 60.69
N ALA A 35 18.47 20.75 59.51
CA ALA A 35 17.75 21.95 59.04
C ALA A 35 16.24 21.72 59.16
N GLN A 36 15.57 22.50 60.02
CA GLN A 36 14.12 22.51 60.20
C GLN A 36 13.43 23.58 59.31
N PRO A 37 12.08 23.58 59.19
CA PRO A 37 11.42 23.82 57.89
C PRO A 37 10.76 25.20 57.72
N SER A 38 10.03 25.34 56.59
CA SER A 38 8.89 26.24 56.37
C SER A 38 9.24 27.70 55.97
N PRO A 39 8.39 28.42 55.20
CA PRO A 39 6.91 28.32 55.21
C PRO A 39 6.19 28.10 53.87
N GLN A 40 4.97 27.57 54.00
CA GLN A 40 3.89 27.67 53.02
C GLN A 40 3.44 29.13 52.84
N PRO A 41 2.91 29.51 51.67
CA PRO A 41 1.85 30.50 51.56
C PRO A 41 0.47 29.83 51.71
N SER A 42 -0.22 30.28 52.75
CA SER A 42 -1.66 30.20 53.02
C SER A 42 -2.61 29.98 51.82
N SER A 43 -3.63 29.17 52.07
CA SER A 43 -4.93 29.25 51.40
C SER A 43 -5.58 30.62 51.59
N GLU A 44 -5.96 31.29 50.50
CA GLU A 44 -7.02 32.30 50.53
C GLU A 44 -7.68 32.43 49.14
N SER A 45 -9.00 32.24 49.08
CA SER A 45 -9.79 32.37 47.85
C SER A 45 -10.30 33.81 47.69
N PRO A 46 -9.98 34.53 46.60
CA PRO A 46 -10.65 35.79 46.27
C PRO A 46 -11.89 35.49 45.40
N GLN A 47 -13.07 35.82 45.91
CA GLN A 47 -14.29 35.82 45.10
C GLN A 47 -14.26 36.92 44.03
N MET A 48 -14.83 36.61 42.85
CA MET A 48 -15.55 37.53 41.96
C MET A 48 -14.98 38.95 41.75
N ARG A 49 -14.35 39.17 40.59
CA ARG A 49 -14.63 40.36 39.78
C ARG A 49 -14.79 39.98 38.31
N GLY A 50 -16.04 39.89 37.87
CA GLY A 50 -16.35 39.79 36.45
C GLY A 50 -16.01 41.10 35.73
N VAL A 51 -15.50 40.98 34.50
CA VAL A 51 -15.46 42.10 33.54
C VAL A 51 -16.32 41.69 32.35
N ASN A 52 -17.59 42.08 32.41
CA ASN A 52 -18.43 42.15 31.20
C ASN A 52 -17.73 43.06 30.18
N ARG A 53 -17.49 42.55 28.98
CA ARG A 53 -17.51 43.42 27.78
C ARG A 53 -18.82 43.21 27.08
N GLN A 54 -19.71 44.18 27.24
CA GLN A 54 -20.83 44.36 26.32
C GLN A 54 -20.28 44.55 24.91
N PHE A 55 -20.87 43.86 23.94
CA PHE A 55 -21.11 44.46 22.64
C PHE A 55 -22.62 44.55 22.47
N GLU A 56 -23.14 45.77 22.61
CA GLU A 56 -24.52 46.07 22.29
C GLU A 56 -24.73 46.00 20.77
N GLY A 57 -25.93 45.61 20.35
CA GLY A 57 -26.17 45.21 18.97
C GLY A 57 -26.28 46.36 17.98
N SER A 58 -26.23 45.99 16.70
CA SER A 58 -26.89 46.72 15.61
C SER A 58 -27.56 45.69 14.71
N PRO A 59 -28.82 45.91 14.28
CA PRO A 59 -29.60 44.90 13.58
C PRO A 59 -29.13 44.73 12.12
N PRO A 60 -29.26 43.52 11.53
CA PRO A 60 -29.08 43.35 10.11
C PRO A 60 -30.22 44.05 9.34
N PRO A 61 -29.95 44.66 8.17
CA PRO A 61 -30.97 45.35 7.39
C PRO A 61 -31.93 44.37 6.71
N ASN A 62 -33.22 44.65 6.76
CA ASN A 62 -34.22 43.99 5.91
C ASN A 62 -34.00 44.37 4.45
N GLY A 63 -33.66 43.39 3.62
CA GLY A 63 -33.59 43.51 2.16
C GLY A 63 -34.09 42.24 1.50
N GLY A 64 -35.40 42.15 1.25
CA GLY A 64 -35.99 41.00 0.58
C GLY A 64 -35.65 40.99 -0.91
N VAL A 65 -35.16 39.86 -1.41
CA VAL A 65 -35.01 39.58 -2.85
C VAL A 65 -35.61 38.20 -3.15
N ALA A 66 -36.28 38.08 -4.30
CA ALA A 66 -37.19 36.98 -4.60
C ALA A 66 -36.51 35.61 -4.82
N THR A 67 -37.23 34.56 -4.46
CA THR A 67 -36.88 33.17 -4.79
C THR A 67 -37.09 32.90 -6.28
N ALA A 68 -36.01 32.79 -7.05
CA ALA A 68 -36.04 32.24 -8.40
C ALA A 68 -35.64 30.75 -8.36
N ARG A 69 -36.63 29.85 -8.51
CA ARG A 69 -36.37 28.44 -8.80
C ARG A 69 -36.15 28.30 -10.31
N VAL A 70 -35.00 27.82 -10.72
CA VAL A 70 -34.79 27.35 -12.10
C VAL A 70 -35.25 25.89 -12.17
N ALA A 71 -36.14 25.59 -13.11
CA ALA A 71 -36.64 24.25 -13.37
C ALA A 71 -35.83 23.58 -14.49
N PRO A 72 -35.72 22.25 -14.53
CA PRO A 72 -35.04 21.54 -15.62
C PRO A 72 -35.90 21.54 -16.90
N GLU A 73 -35.29 21.83 -18.04
CA GLU A 73 -35.96 21.73 -19.35
C GLU A 73 -36.07 20.27 -19.79
N THR A 74 -37.30 19.85 -20.09
CA THR A 74 -37.62 18.53 -20.65
C THR A 74 -37.66 18.60 -22.17
N LEU A 75 -36.85 17.81 -22.86
CA LEU A 75 -37.00 17.56 -24.30
C LEU A 75 -38.25 16.71 -24.57
N PRO A 76 -39.10 17.06 -25.57
CA PRO A 76 -40.32 16.32 -25.87
C PRO A 76 -40.06 15.15 -26.83
N GLU A 77 -40.58 13.96 -26.48
CA GLU A 77 -40.82 12.90 -27.44
C GLU A 77 -41.87 13.32 -28.48
N THR A 78 -41.74 12.90 -29.74
CA THR A 78 -42.88 12.77 -30.66
C THR A 78 -42.87 11.42 -31.38
N LYS A 79 -44.03 10.77 -31.41
CA LYS A 79 -44.25 9.45 -32.03
C LYS A 79 -45.09 9.58 -33.31
N ALA A 80 -44.86 8.59 -34.18
CA ALA A 80 -45.80 8.03 -35.16
C ALA A 80 -46.14 8.82 -36.45
N SER A 81 -45.95 8.12 -37.57
CA SER A 81 -46.57 8.35 -38.89
C SER A 81 -48.08 8.05 -38.87
N PRO A 82 -48.87 8.37 -39.92
CA PRO A 82 -48.94 7.46 -41.09
C PRO A 82 -49.14 8.13 -42.47
N GLU A 83 -49.29 7.27 -43.47
CA GLU A 83 -49.36 7.48 -44.93
C GLU A 83 -50.58 8.27 -45.45
N SER A 84 -50.51 8.84 -46.66
CA SER A 84 -51.35 8.40 -47.80
C SER A 84 -51.11 9.14 -49.14
N ARG A 85 -51.06 8.34 -50.23
CA ARG A 85 -51.62 8.51 -51.61
C ARG A 85 -51.72 9.93 -52.22
N ASP A 86 -51.21 10.19 -53.43
CA ASP A 86 -51.71 9.66 -54.72
C ASP A 86 -50.68 9.75 -55.87
N GLY A 87 -50.92 9.03 -56.98
CA GLY A 87 -50.28 9.23 -58.29
C GLY A 87 -51.35 9.39 -59.39
N PRO A 88 -51.10 9.12 -60.69
CA PRO A 88 -49.82 8.92 -61.40
C PRO A 88 -49.69 9.84 -62.64
N THR A 89 -48.58 9.78 -63.41
CA THR A 89 -48.58 9.69 -64.89
C THR A 89 -47.18 9.76 -65.50
N GLY A 90 -46.95 8.98 -66.56
CA GLY A 90 -46.44 9.54 -67.82
C GLY A 90 -44.93 9.49 -68.14
N ALA A 91 -44.61 8.61 -69.09
CA ALA A 91 -43.59 8.77 -70.14
C ALA A 91 -42.11 8.44 -69.84
N ARG A 92 -41.51 7.79 -70.85
CA ARG A 92 -40.11 7.37 -70.93
C ARG A 92 -39.25 8.55 -71.43
N GLY A 93 -38.07 8.71 -70.85
CA GLY A 93 -36.99 9.54 -71.40
C GLY A 93 -35.68 9.11 -70.77
N GLY A 94 -34.69 8.73 -71.58
CA GLY A 94 -33.38 8.34 -71.06
C GLY A 94 -32.65 9.56 -70.50
N ALA A 95 -32.36 9.54 -69.20
CA ALA A 95 -31.41 10.46 -68.58
C ALA A 95 -30.16 9.66 -68.23
N VAL A 96 -29.01 10.11 -68.74
CA VAL A 96 -27.70 9.71 -68.22
C VAL A 96 -27.66 10.20 -66.79
N VAL A 97 -27.68 9.28 -65.82
CA VAL A 97 -27.41 9.65 -64.43
C VAL A 97 -25.90 9.85 -64.35
N GLU A 98 -25.47 11.11 -64.51
CA GLU A 98 -24.19 11.53 -63.97
C GLU A 98 -24.18 11.11 -62.50
N ALA A 99 -23.27 10.20 -62.14
CA ALA A 99 -23.04 9.88 -60.76
C ALA A 99 -22.53 11.16 -60.10
N SER A 100 -23.39 11.81 -59.32
CA SER A 100 -22.99 12.85 -58.38
C SER A 100 -21.87 12.26 -57.53
N ALA A 101 -20.64 12.66 -57.83
CA ALA A 101 -19.47 12.26 -57.06
C ALA A 101 -19.55 12.99 -55.73
N THR A 102 -20.32 12.42 -54.80
CA THR A 102 -20.26 12.77 -53.39
C THR A 102 -18.80 12.69 -52.99
N SER A 103 -18.22 13.84 -52.62
CA SER A 103 -16.84 13.90 -52.12
C SER A 103 -16.66 12.79 -51.08
N PRO A 104 -15.58 12.00 -51.15
CA PRO A 104 -15.41 10.87 -50.26
C PRO A 104 -15.48 11.34 -48.81
N ASP A 105 -16.14 10.56 -47.96
CA ASP A 105 -16.09 10.81 -46.54
C ASP A 105 -14.67 10.56 -46.05
N LEU A 106 -14.01 11.65 -45.62
CA LEU A 106 -12.68 11.66 -45.02
C LEU A 106 -12.74 12.18 -43.57
N GLY A 107 -13.93 12.16 -42.95
CA GLY A 107 -14.14 12.62 -41.57
C GLY A 107 -13.28 11.87 -40.56
N HIS A 108 -13.09 10.56 -40.79
CA HIS A 108 -12.23 9.67 -40.01
C HIS A 108 -10.72 9.85 -40.26
N ILE A 109 -10.30 10.67 -41.24
CA ILE A 109 -8.89 10.98 -41.49
C ILE A 109 -8.58 12.36 -40.89
N ALA A 110 -7.53 12.44 -40.07
CA ALA A 110 -7.03 13.70 -39.54
C ALA A 110 -6.80 14.72 -40.66
N GLU A 111 -7.20 15.99 -40.45
CA GLU A 111 -7.31 16.98 -41.52
C GLU A 111 -6.02 17.15 -42.34
N GLN A 112 -4.87 17.15 -41.67
CA GLN A 112 -3.55 17.28 -42.27
C GLN A 112 -3.14 16.07 -43.13
N LEU A 113 -3.78 14.92 -42.95
CA LEU A 113 -3.53 13.68 -43.69
C LEU A 113 -4.51 13.46 -44.84
N ARG A 114 -5.61 14.23 -44.94
CA ARG A 114 -6.60 14.13 -46.03
C ARG A 114 -5.99 14.31 -47.45
N PRO A 115 -4.96 15.14 -47.68
CA PRO A 115 -4.29 15.20 -48.99
C PRO A 115 -3.57 13.91 -49.41
N LEU A 116 -3.35 12.98 -48.47
CA LEU A 116 -2.75 11.65 -48.70
C LEU A 116 -3.80 10.54 -48.85
N ALA A 117 -5.10 10.87 -48.89
CA ALA A 117 -6.17 9.88 -48.94
C ALA A 117 -6.17 9.11 -50.27
N VAL A 118 -6.09 7.77 -50.18
CA VAL A 118 -6.20 6.84 -51.30
C VAL A 118 -7.34 5.84 -51.07
N PRO A 119 -7.98 5.30 -52.12
CA PRO A 119 -9.07 4.33 -51.96
C PRO A 119 -8.58 3.02 -51.34
N VAL A 120 -9.33 2.49 -50.36
CA VAL A 120 -9.05 1.20 -49.69
C VAL A 120 -9.15 -0.01 -50.65
N ALA A 121 -9.88 0.18 -51.75
CA ALA A 121 -10.04 -0.80 -52.83
C ALA A 121 -8.77 -0.94 -53.70
N ASP A 122 -7.95 0.12 -53.80
CA ASP A 122 -6.77 0.15 -54.67
C ASP A 122 -5.53 -0.43 -53.98
N LEU A 123 -5.62 -0.73 -52.68
CA LEU A 123 -4.49 -1.17 -51.85
C LEU A 123 -4.36 -2.69 -51.77
N THR A 124 -3.17 -3.20 -52.08
CA THR A 124 -2.81 -4.62 -52.01
C THR A 124 -2.09 -4.93 -50.70
N VAL A 125 -2.47 -6.01 -50.02
CA VAL A 125 -1.73 -6.52 -48.85
C VAL A 125 -0.54 -7.32 -49.35
N ASP A 126 0.65 -7.15 -48.78
CA ASP A 126 1.80 -8.00 -49.15
C ASP A 126 1.53 -9.47 -48.73
N PRO A 127 1.46 -10.43 -49.67
CA PRO A 127 1.28 -11.85 -49.33
C PRO A 127 2.47 -12.46 -48.56
N ALA A 128 3.63 -11.79 -48.54
CA ALA A 128 4.82 -12.19 -47.80
C ALA A 128 4.98 -11.43 -46.47
N ASN A 129 4.03 -10.59 -46.06
CA ASN A 129 4.09 -9.86 -44.78
C ASN A 129 4.31 -10.82 -43.59
N ALA A 130 5.48 -10.69 -42.95
CA ALA A 130 5.85 -11.53 -41.82
C ALA A 130 5.02 -11.25 -40.56
N ARG A 131 4.48 -10.02 -40.38
CA ARG A 131 3.70 -9.66 -39.20
C ARG A 131 2.24 -10.09 -39.35
N ARG A 132 1.83 -11.00 -38.48
CA ARG A 132 0.44 -11.46 -38.38
C ARG A 132 -0.37 -10.54 -37.47
N HIS A 133 -1.62 -10.33 -37.84
CA HIS A 133 -2.59 -9.55 -37.06
C HIS A 133 -3.69 -10.49 -36.52
N PRO A 134 -3.51 -11.09 -35.33
CA PRO A 134 -4.54 -11.93 -34.71
C PRO A 134 -5.77 -11.10 -34.31
N GLN A 135 -6.90 -11.76 -34.04
CA GLN A 135 -8.19 -11.10 -33.78
C GLN A 135 -8.10 -10.00 -32.71
N ARG A 136 -7.42 -10.27 -31.58
CA ARG A 136 -7.19 -9.29 -30.50
C ARG A 136 -6.51 -8.01 -31.00
N ASN A 137 -5.45 -8.15 -31.80
CA ASN A 137 -4.73 -7.01 -32.37
C ASN A 137 -5.58 -6.25 -33.38
N LEU A 138 -6.35 -6.93 -34.23
CA LEU A 138 -7.26 -6.26 -35.16
C LEU A 138 -8.36 -5.49 -34.43
N SER A 139 -8.96 -6.08 -33.38
CA SER A 139 -10.00 -5.43 -32.58
C SER A 139 -9.48 -4.20 -31.82
N ALA A 140 -8.26 -4.23 -31.30
CA ALA A 140 -7.62 -3.06 -30.69
C ALA A 140 -7.35 -1.93 -31.70
N ILE A 141 -6.83 -2.26 -32.90
CA ILE A 141 -6.63 -1.28 -33.98
C ILE A 141 -7.98 -0.72 -34.45
N GLU A 142 -9.01 -1.56 -34.57
CA GLU A 142 -10.37 -1.16 -34.96
C GLU A 142 -11.00 -0.19 -33.95
N ALA A 143 -10.87 -0.45 -32.65
CA ALA A 143 -11.36 0.44 -31.60
C ALA A 143 -10.61 1.78 -31.61
N SER A 144 -9.29 1.76 -31.67
CA SER A 144 -8.46 2.98 -31.77
C SER A 144 -8.84 3.83 -32.98
N LEU A 145 -9.04 3.22 -34.15
CA LEU A 145 -9.48 3.92 -35.37
C LEU A 145 -10.91 4.49 -35.26
N ARG A 146 -11.81 3.81 -34.52
CA ARG A 146 -13.18 4.30 -34.27
C ARG A 146 -13.19 5.54 -33.38
N VAL A 147 -12.39 5.55 -32.31
CA VAL A 147 -12.34 6.66 -31.34
C VAL A 147 -11.53 7.84 -31.87
N TYR A 148 -10.34 7.59 -32.43
CA TYR A 148 -9.36 8.64 -32.72
C TYR A 148 -9.23 9.02 -34.20
N GLY A 149 -9.85 8.23 -35.09
CA GLY A 149 -9.61 8.30 -36.53
C GLY A 149 -8.17 7.89 -36.90
N GLN A 150 -7.85 8.03 -38.18
CA GLN A 150 -6.48 7.83 -38.67
C GLN A 150 -5.60 9.05 -38.39
N ARG A 151 -4.60 8.86 -37.51
CA ARG A 151 -3.60 9.89 -37.13
C ARG A 151 -2.18 9.64 -37.65
N LYS A 152 -1.90 8.48 -38.25
CA LYS A 152 -0.66 8.15 -38.96
C LYS A 152 -1.01 7.58 -40.35
N PRO A 153 -0.35 8.02 -41.44
CA PRO A 153 -0.55 7.40 -42.75
C PRO A 153 0.10 6.00 -42.78
N ILE A 154 -0.45 5.10 -43.61
CA ILE A 154 0.22 3.84 -43.96
C ILE A 154 1.33 4.08 -45.00
N VAL A 155 2.26 3.15 -45.19
CA VAL A 155 3.30 3.24 -46.24
C VAL A 155 3.00 2.22 -47.33
N VAL A 156 3.03 2.68 -48.58
CA VAL A 156 2.57 1.92 -49.74
C VAL A 156 3.57 2.05 -50.89
N ARG A 157 4.05 0.92 -51.41
CA ARG A 157 4.85 0.90 -52.65
C ARG A 157 3.98 1.28 -53.83
N ARG A 158 4.42 2.22 -54.66
CA ARG A 158 3.72 2.62 -55.89
C ARG A 158 3.50 1.43 -56.83
N GLU A 159 4.52 0.57 -56.98
CA GLU A 159 4.39 -0.64 -57.79
C GLU A 159 3.47 -1.66 -57.11
N GLY A 160 2.28 -1.84 -57.71
CA GLY A 160 1.22 -2.74 -57.23
C GLY A 160 0.38 -2.18 -56.07
N MET A 161 0.61 -0.94 -55.65
CA MET A 161 -0.05 -0.31 -54.48
C MET A 161 0.01 -1.22 -53.24
N VAL A 162 1.18 -1.81 -52.99
CA VAL A 162 1.38 -2.83 -51.95
C VAL A 162 1.72 -2.16 -50.62
N VAL A 163 0.99 -2.51 -49.55
CA VAL A 163 1.23 -1.94 -48.20
C VAL A 163 2.48 -2.56 -47.57
N GLU A 164 3.49 -1.72 -47.36
CA GLU A 164 4.75 -2.08 -46.70
C GLU A 164 4.60 -2.00 -45.18
N ALA A 165 4.02 -0.91 -44.68
CA ALA A 165 3.77 -0.68 -43.25
C ALA A 165 2.33 -0.19 -43.01
N GLY A 166 1.70 -0.68 -41.94
CA GLY A 166 0.29 -0.40 -41.64
C GLY A 166 -0.72 -1.43 -42.18
N ASN A 167 -0.27 -2.66 -42.47
CA ASN A 167 -1.14 -3.76 -42.93
C ASN A 167 -2.34 -4.03 -41.99
N GLY A 168 -2.14 -3.98 -40.66
CA GLY A 168 -3.22 -4.07 -39.67
C GLY A 168 -4.21 -2.90 -39.73
N THR A 169 -3.74 -1.67 -40.00
CA THR A 169 -4.58 -0.48 -40.21
C THR A 169 -5.47 -0.64 -41.45
N LEU A 170 -4.93 -1.15 -42.56
CA LEU A 170 -5.74 -1.45 -43.75
C LEU A 170 -6.78 -2.55 -43.48
N ALA A 171 -6.42 -3.59 -42.73
CA ALA A 171 -7.35 -4.66 -42.35
C ALA A 171 -8.49 -4.13 -41.46
N ALA A 172 -8.19 -3.33 -40.44
CA ALA A 172 -9.19 -2.70 -39.58
C ALA A 172 -10.07 -1.68 -40.33
N ALA A 173 -9.49 -0.86 -41.21
CA ALA A 173 -10.25 0.05 -42.08
C ALA A 173 -11.26 -0.69 -42.98
N ARG A 174 -10.91 -1.89 -43.46
CA ARG A 174 -11.83 -2.77 -44.21
C ARG A 174 -12.97 -3.31 -43.35
N LEU A 175 -12.70 -3.69 -42.09
CA LEU A 175 -13.74 -4.09 -41.13
C LEU A 175 -14.72 -2.94 -40.83
N LEU A 176 -14.19 -1.73 -40.63
CA LEU A 176 -14.95 -0.49 -40.46
C LEU A 176 -15.63 0.01 -41.75
N ARG A 177 -15.42 -0.66 -42.88
CA ARG A 177 -15.96 -0.30 -44.22
C ARG A 177 -15.55 1.10 -44.69
N TRP A 178 -14.39 1.59 -44.27
CA TRP A 178 -13.85 2.86 -44.73
C TRP A 178 -13.55 2.80 -46.24
N THR A 179 -13.88 3.85 -46.96
CA THR A 179 -13.64 3.94 -48.41
C THR A 179 -12.22 4.41 -48.73
N HIS A 180 -11.62 5.22 -47.85
CA HIS A 180 -10.31 5.84 -48.02
C HIS A 180 -9.46 5.74 -46.75
N VAL A 181 -8.14 5.69 -46.92
CA VAL A 181 -7.13 5.83 -45.87
C VAL A 181 -6.00 6.74 -46.36
N ALA A 182 -5.36 7.46 -45.46
CA ALA A 182 -4.15 8.23 -45.76
C ALA A 182 -2.95 7.30 -45.95
N ALA A 183 -2.22 7.47 -47.06
CA ALA A 183 -1.05 6.68 -47.41
C ALA A 183 0.11 7.56 -47.92
N VAL A 184 1.32 7.30 -47.46
CA VAL A 184 2.55 7.77 -48.10
C VAL A 184 2.91 6.76 -49.19
N VAL A 185 2.91 7.22 -50.44
CA VAL A 185 3.25 6.38 -51.60
C VAL A 185 4.73 6.57 -51.94
N VAL A 186 5.51 5.49 -51.84
CA VAL A 186 6.97 5.45 -52.06
C VAL A 186 7.34 4.67 -53.31
N ASP A 187 8.55 4.89 -53.83
CA ASP A 187 9.08 4.28 -55.05
C ASP A 187 10.23 3.31 -54.73
N ASP A 188 10.05 2.53 -53.65
CA ASP A 188 11.04 1.60 -53.11
C ASP A 188 11.12 0.32 -53.96
N ASP A 189 12.33 -0.21 -54.13
CA ASP A 189 12.52 -1.52 -54.76
C ASP A 189 12.08 -2.66 -53.80
N PRO A 190 11.83 -3.89 -54.30
CA PRO A 190 11.35 -4.99 -53.47
C PRO A 190 12.23 -5.35 -52.25
N VAL A 191 13.55 -5.14 -52.32
CA VAL A 191 14.47 -5.40 -51.21
C VAL A 191 14.36 -4.29 -50.17
N THR A 192 14.35 -3.02 -50.60
CA THR A 192 14.16 -1.87 -49.69
C THR A 192 12.82 -1.94 -48.99
N ALA A 193 11.73 -2.18 -49.71
CA ALA A 193 10.37 -2.35 -49.16
C ALA A 193 10.31 -3.47 -48.10
N THR A 194 10.95 -4.61 -48.35
CA THR A 194 11.03 -5.74 -47.40
C THR A 194 11.85 -5.36 -46.16
N GLY A 195 12.99 -4.68 -46.36
CA GLY A 195 13.84 -4.20 -45.27
C GLY A 195 13.12 -3.17 -44.38
N TYR A 196 12.39 -2.23 -44.99
CA TYR A 196 11.59 -1.23 -44.28
C TYR A 196 10.44 -1.88 -43.48
N ALA A 197 9.69 -2.79 -44.10
CA ALA A 197 8.60 -3.53 -43.44
C ALA A 197 9.09 -4.36 -42.24
N ILE A 198 10.26 -5.01 -42.34
CA ILE A 198 10.87 -5.71 -41.19
C ILE A 198 11.33 -4.70 -40.12
N SER A 199 11.93 -3.58 -40.53
CA SER A 199 12.47 -2.56 -39.62
C SER A 199 11.38 -1.84 -38.81
N ASP A 200 10.33 -1.31 -39.44
CA ASP A 200 9.18 -0.65 -38.75
C ASP A 200 8.54 -1.59 -37.72
N ASN A 201 8.43 -2.87 -38.07
CA ASN A 201 7.92 -3.87 -37.16
C ASN A 201 8.85 -4.13 -35.98
N ARG A 202 10.16 -4.28 -36.25
CA ARG A 202 11.16 -4.61 -35.23
C ARG A 202 11.46 -3.43 -34.30
N THR A 203 11.45 -2.20 -34.78
CA THR A 203 11.64 -1.01 -33.91
C THR A 203 10.48 -0.83 -32.93
N ALA A 204 9.25 -1.21 -33.31
CA ALA A 204 8.11 -1.26 -32.39
C ALA A 204 8.19 -2.42 -31.39
N GLU A 205 8.78 -3.57 -31.76
CA GLU A 205 9.04 -4.70 -30.84
C GLU A 205 10.21 -4.47 -29.86
N LEU A 206 11.12 -3.56 -30.20
CA LEU A 206 12.27 -3.15 -29.37
C LEU A 206 11.94 -1.98 -28.44
N ALA A 207 10.74 -1.42 -28.54
CA ALA A 207 10.27 -0.38 -27.64
C ALA A 207 9.64 -1.04 -26.40
N GLU A 208 10.10 -0.62 -25.23
CA GLU A 208 9.61 -1.06 -23.93
C GLU A 208 8.76 0.05 -23.31
N TRP A 209 7.82 -0.31 -22.43
CA TRP A 209 7.06 0.66 -21.67
C TRP A 209 7.85 1.07 -20.41
N ASP A 210 7.71 2.33 -20.02
CA ASP A 210 7.96 2.76 -18.65
C ASP A 210 6.65 2.48 -17.90
N ASP A 211 6.60 1.35 -17.19
CA ASP A 211 5.37 0.84 -16.60
C ASP A 211 4.83 1.77 -15.49
N GLU A 212 5.69 2.50 -14.77
CA GLU A 212 5.28 3.46 -13.74
C GLU A 212 4.56 4.64 -14.39
N VAL A 213 5.17 5.23 -15.43
CA VAL A 213 4.58 6.33 -16.20
C VAL A 213 3.31 5.88 -16.91
N LEU A 214 3.32 4.69 -17.50
CA LEU A 214 2.17 4.10 -18.20
C LEU A 214 1.00 3.83 -17.23
N GLY A 215 1.25 3.17 -16.11
CA GLY A 215 0.23 2.87 -15.10
C GLY A 215 -0.43 4.13 -14.55
N ARG A 216 0.36 5.19 -14.30
CA ARG A 216 -0.18 6.51 -13.92
C ARG A 216 -1.07 7.11 -15.02
N LEU A 217 -0.63 7.11 -16.28
CA LEU A 217 -1.38 7.67 -17.40
C LEU A 217 -2.70 6.90 -17.67
N LEU A 218 -2.69 5.56 -17.58
CA LEU A 218 -3.89 4.74 -17.68
C LEU A 218 -4.85 5.00 -16.50
N GLY A 219 -4.32 5.21 -15.30
CA GLY A 219 -5.09 5.62 -14.12
C GLY A 219 -5.76 6.98 -14.31
N GLU A 220 -5.02 7.99 -14.78
CA GLU A 220 -5.55 9.33 -15.10
C GLU A 220 -6.69 9.24 -16.14
N LEU A 221 -6.48 8.54 -17.26
CA LEU A 221 -7.51 8.35 -18.30
C LEU A 221 -8.77 7.65 -17.78
N ARG A 222 -8.62 6.66 -16.89
CA ARG A 222 -9.75 5.97 -16.25
C ARG A 222 -10.57 6.88 -15.34
N THR A 223 -9.95 7.89 -14.71
CA THR A 223 -10.70 8.87 -13.90
C THR A 223 -11.49 9.89 -14.72
N GLU A 224 -11.13 10.07 -15.99
CA GLU A 224 -11.83 10.93 -16.97
C GLU A 224 -12.88 10.14 -17.80
N ASP A 225 -13.33 8.97 -17.30
CA ASP A 225 -14.35 8.10 -17.91
C ASP A 225 -14.00 7.60 -19.33
N VAL A 226 -12.70 7.47 -19.64
CA VAL A 226 -12.21 6.88 -20.90
C VAL A 226 -12.20 5.36 -20.81
N ASP A 227 -12.84 4.68 -21.77
CA ASP A 227 -12.80 3.22 -21.88
C ASP A 227 -11.41 2.73 -22.33
N LEU A 228 -10.64 2.15 -21.40
CA LEU A 228 -9.31 1.62 -21.65
C LEU A 228 -9.33 0.41 -22.62
N HIS A 229 -10.46 -0.30 -22.73
CA HIS A 229 -10.61 -1.37 -23.71
C HIS A 229 -10.62 -0.82 -25.15
N GLU A 230 -11.10 0.41 -25.36
CA GLU A 230 -11.00 1.08 -26.67
C GLU A 230 -9.59 1.56 -27.01
N LEU A 231 -8.72 1.68 -25.99
CA LEU A 231 -7.28 1.93 -26.16
C LEU A 231 -6.49 0.64 -26.51
N GLY A 232 -7.13 -0.53 -26.45
CA GLY A 232 -6.51 -1.83 -26.70
C GLY A 232 -5.93 -2.53 -25.47
N TRP A 233 -6.19 -2.01 -24.26
CA TRP A 233 -5.83 -2.66 -22.99
C TRP A 233 -7.00 -3.52 -22.50
N SER A 234 -6.82 -4.83 -22.39
CA SER A 234 -7.81 -5.67 -21.70
C SER A 234 -7.67 -5.54 -20.18
N ASP A 235 -8.67 -6.01 -19.44
CA ASP A 235 -8.55 -6.20 -17.99
C ASP A 235 -7.34 -7.08 -17.65
N GLU A 236 -7.07 -8.12 -18.45
CA GLU A 236 -5.89 -8.99 -18.30
C GLU A 236 -4.56 -8.27 -18.54
N ASP A 237 -4.48 -7.32 -19.49
CA ASP A 237 -3.27 -6.50 -19.69
C ASP A 237 -3.06 -5.53 -18.54
N LEU A 238 -4.15 -4.98 -17.99
CA LEU A 238 -4.10 -4.08 -16.86
C LEU A 238 -3.71 -4.83 -15.57
N ASP A 239 -4.26 -6.02 -15.36
CA ASP A 239 -3.87 -6.92 -14.26
C ASP A 239 -2.41 -7.38 -14.40
N ALA A 240 -1.93 -7.67 -15.62
CA ALA A 240 -0.53 -8.00 -15.87
C ALA A 240 0.41 -6.82 -15.63
N LEU A 241 0.09 -5.62 -16.14
CA LEU A 241 0.85 -4.40 -15.89
C LEU A 241 0.91 -4.06 -14.39
N LEU A 242 -0.20 -4.26 -13.66
CA LEU A 242 -0.25 -4.12 -12.21
C LEU A 242 0.60 -5.19 -11.50
N SER A 243 0.71 -6.39 -12.05
CA SER A 243 1.54 -7.50 -11.52
C SER A 243 3.03 -7.31 -11.78
N ASP A 244 3.43 -6.81 -12.95
CA ASP A 244 4.83 -6.52 -13.28
C ASP A 244 5.33 -5.27 -12.51
N LEU A 245 4.47 -4.26 -12.32
CA LEU A 245 4.68 -3.17 -11.36
C LEU A 245 4.77 -3.64 -9.89
N GLU A 246 4.21 -4.81 -9.58
CA GLU A 246 4.39 -5.46 -8.27
C GLU A 246 5.68 -6.28 -8.18
N ALA A 247 6.39 -6.53 -9.27
CA ALA A 247 7.66 -7.27 -9.32
C ALA A 247 8.89 -6.39 -9.63
N GLY A 248 8.68 -5.14 -10.06
CA GLY A 248 9.68 -4.32 -10.75
C GLY A 248 10.56 -3.36 -9.94
N ASP A 249 10.51 -3.33 -8.60
CA ASP A 249 11.36 -2.42 -7.79
C ASP A 249 12.27 -3.18 -6.82
N GLY A 250 13.48 -3.48 -7.29
CA GLY A 250 14.47 -4.32 -6.61
C GLY A 250 15.89 -3.77 -6.75
N GLY A 251 16.12 -2.51 -6.37
CA GLY A 251 17.46 -1.92 -6.31
C GLY A 251 18.35 -2.59 -5.25
N GLU A 252 19.26 -3.47 -5.67
CA GLU A 252 20.11 -4.29 -4.79
C GLU A 252 20.89 -3.49 -3.72
N GLN A 253 20.53 -3.69 -2.45
CA GLN A 253 21.48 -3.69 -1.34
C GLN A 253 21.17 -4.91 -0.47
N GLY A 254 22.16 -5.78 -0.26
CA GLY A 254 22.00 -7.07 0.43
C GLY A 254 21.62 -6.94 1.90
N GLN A 255 20.33 -6.75 2.16
CA GLN A 255 19.69 -6.91 3.46
C GLN A 255 19.22 -8.35 3.61
N ALA A 256 19.15 -8.84 4.85
CA ALA A 256 18.62 -10.18 5.13
C ALA A 256 17.14 -10.26 4.73
N GLU A 257 16.79 -11.24 3.89
CA GLU A 257 15.43 -11.40 3.38
C GLU A 257 14.46 -11.81 4.50
N ASP A 258 13.35 -11.09 4.61
CA ASP A 258 12.14 -11.48 5.35
C ASP A 258 11.07 -11.87 4.34
N ALA A 259 10.75 -13.17 4.29
CA ALA A 259 9.73 -13.72 3.39
C ALA A 259 8.28 -13.32 3.78
N GLY A 260 8.11 -12.59 4.89
CA GLY A 260 6.81 -12.30 5.47
C GLY A 260 6.23 -13.48 6.27
N PRO A 261 5.02 -13.33 6.80
CA PRO A 261 4.37 -14.37 7.60
C PRO A 261 3.55 -15.34 6.75
N GLU A 262 3.60 -16.60 7.13
CA GLU A 262 2.75 -17.67 6.60
C GLU A 262 1.40 -17.75 7.33
N GLU A 263 0.45 -18.49 6.77
CA GLU A 263 -0.80 -18.81 7.46
C GLU A 263 -0.53 -19.66 8.73
N PRO A 264 -1.26 -19.43 9.84
CA PRO A 264 -1.05 -20.19 11.07
C PRO A 264 -1.45 -21.66 10.90
N PRO A 265 -0.67 -22.62 11.45
CA PRO A 265 -0.94 -24.05 11.29
C PRO A 265 -2.23 -24.48 11.99
N GLU A 266 -2.97 -25.42 11.38
CA GLU A 266 -4.20 -25.99 11.97
C GLU A 266 -3.96 -26.65 13.35
N GLN A 267 -2.76 -27.19 13.56
CA GLN A 267 -2.33 -27.83 14.80
C GLN A 267 -1.06 -27.14 15.30
N PRO A 268 -1.18 -26.14 16.19
CA PRO A 268 -0.03 -25.44 16.73
C PRO A 268 0.80 -26.34 17.65
N VAL A 269 2.11 -26.12 17.62
CA VAL A 269 3.11 -26.73 18.51
C VAL A 269 3.31 -25.86 19.75
N SER A 270 3.19 -24.53 19.62
CA SER A 270 3.24 -23.62 20.76
C SER A 270 2.08 -23.84 21.74
N GLN A 271 2.28 -23.46 23.01
CA GLN A 271 1.31 -23.64 24.09
C GLN A 271 1.23 -22.40 24.99
N ARG A 272 0.02 -22.05 25.45
CA ARG A 272 -0.21 -20.90 26.34
C ARG A 272 0.52 -21.08 27.68
N GLY A 273 1.21 -20.04 28.13
CA GLY A 273 2.06 -20.01 29.32
C GLY A 273 3.54 -20.29 29.04
N GLU A 274 3.90 -20.78 27.85
CA GLU A 274 5.30 -20.99 27.45
C GLU A 274 5.95 -19.69 26.95
N VAL A 275 7.23 -19.51 27.31
CA VAL A 275 8.09 -18.46 26.76
C VAL A 275 9.19 -19.10 25.93
N TYR A 276 9.36 -18.62 24.70
CA TYR A 276 10.40 -19.05 23.78
C TYR A 276 11.53 -18.02 23.74
N ALA A 277 12.77 -18.49 23.83
CA ALA A 277 13.91 -17.73 23.36
C ALA A 277 13.87 -17.69 21.83
N LEU A 278 14.24 -16.53 21.27
CA LEU A 278 14.39 -16.31 19.83
C LEU A 278 15.65 -15.45 19.66
N GLY A 279 16.81 -16.08 19.85
CA GLY A 279 18.10 -15.39 19.98
C GLY A 279 18.06 -14.38 21.14
N PRO A 280 18.26 -13.06 20.90
CA PRO A 280 18.18 -12.03 21.93
C PRO A 280 16.73 -11.52 22.16
N HIS A 281 15.74 -12.06 21.44
CA HIS A 281 14.32 -11.77 21.59
C HIS A 281 13.63 -12.82 22.46
N ARG A 282 12.43 -12.50 22.97
CA ARG A 282 11.56 -13.45 23.68
C ARG A 282 10.15 -13.33 23.14
N LEU A 283 9.49 -14.47 23.00
CA LEU A 283 8.08 -14.57 22.62
C LEU A 283 7.35 -15.36 23.70
N MET A 284 6.26 -14.84 24.24
CA MET A 284 5.37 -15.61 25.12
C MET A 284 4.04 -15.86 24.43
N CYS A 285 3.56 -17.10 24.51
CA CYS A 285 2.19 -17.43 24.18
C CYS A 285 1.31 -17.11 25.40
N GLY A 286 0.70 -15.94 25.46
CA GLY A 286 0.12 -15.42 26.70
C GLY A 286 -0.78 -14.20 26.52
N ASP A 287 -1.22 -13.65 27.64
CA ASP A 287 -2.18 -12.55 27.70
C ASP A 287 -1.50 -11.25 28.14
N SER A 288 -1.48 -10.25 27.26
CA SER A 288 -0.90 -8.94 27.59
C SER A 288 -1.70 -8.12 28.59
N THR A 289 -2.91 -8.59 28.97
CA THR A 289 -3.70 -8.02 30.08
C THR A 289 -3.43 -8.70 31.42
N ASP A 290 -2.73 -9.84 31.47
CA ASP A 290 -2.40 -10.54 32.72
C ASP A 290 -1.01 -10.09 33.25
N PRO A 291 -0.95 -9.49 34.46
CA PRO A 291 0.32 -9.10 35.08
C PRO A 291 1.31 -10.25 35.28
N ALA A 292 0.85 -11.48 35.48
CA ALA A 292 1.72 -12.64 35.67
C ALA A 292 2.43 -13.03 34.36
N ASP A 293 1.69 -13.09 33.25
CA ASP A 293 2.24 -13.40 31.92
C ASP A 293 3.26 -12.32 31.50
N VAL A 294 2.91 -11.04 31.64
CA VAL A 294 3.83 -9.94 31.29
C VAL A 294 5.06 -9.93 32.19
N ALA A 295 4.93 -10.17 33.49
CA ALA A 295 6.09 -10.28 34.38
C ALA A 295 7.01 -11.47 34.02
N GLN A 296 6.44 -12.61 33.59
CA GLN A 296 7.19 -13.78 33.13
C GLN A 296 7.93 -13.50 31.81
N LEU A 297 7.26 -12.89 30.82
CA LEU A 297 7.85 -12.45 29.55
C LEU A 297 8.93 -11.38 29.73
N MET A 298 8.79 -10.47 30.71
CA MET A 298 9.76 -9.39 30.93
C MET A 298 10.92 -9.81 31.85
N ALA A 299 10.73 -10.80 32.73
CA ALA A 299 11.73 -11.33 33.68
C ALA A 299 12.56 -10.25 34.42
N GLY A 300 11.91 -9.15 34.80
CA GLY A 300 12.54 -8.03 35.52
C GLY A 300 13.31 -7.03 34.66
N GLU A 301 13.43 -7.23 33.35
CA GLU A 301 13.91 -6.19 32.44
C GLU A 301 12.85 -5.11 32.20
N LYS A 302 13.30 -3.95 31.69
CA LYS A 302 12.47 -2.77 31.42
C LYS A 302 12.55 -2.37 29.96
N ALA A 303 11.41 -2.20 29.30
CA ALA A 303 11.35 -1.71 27.93
C ALA A 303 11.52 -0.18 27.86
N VAL A 304 12.16 0.30 26.80
CA VAL A 304 12.40 1.73 26.51
C VAL A 304 11.43 2.27 25.44
N LEU A 305 10.77 1.36 24.72
CA LEU A 305 9.76 1.63 23.71
C LEU A 305 8.64 0.59 23.85
N LEU A 306 7.40 1.05 23.87
CA LEU A 306 6.21 0.22 23.66
C LEU A 306 5.62 0.65 22.31
N ALA A 307 5.73 -0.18 21.29
CA ALA A 307 5.18 0.07 19.96
C ALA A 307 4.31 -1.11 19.57
N THR A 308 3.03 -0.87 19.25
CA THR A 308 2.04 -1.96 19.19
C THR A 308 0.87 -1.73 18.23
N ASP A 309 0.32 -2.84 17.70
CA ASP A 309 -0.86 -2.91 16.84
C ASP A 309 -1.96 -3.81 17.46
N PRO A 310 -2.67 -3.32 18.50
CA PRO A 310 -3.68 -4.09 19.20
C PRO A 310 -4.94 -4.34 18.33
N PRO A 311 -5.77 -5.35 18.68
CA PRO A 311 -7.00 -5.61 17.93
C PRO A 311 -7.95 -4.39 17.97
N TYR A 312 -8.27 -3.84 16.79
CA TYR A 312 -9.08 -2.62 16.65
C TYR A 312 -10.56 -2.76 17.09
N LEU A 313 -10.97 -3.91 17.63
CA LEU A 313 -12.36 -4.20 18.04
C LEU A 313 -13.40 -3.92 16.93
N VAL A 314 -13.06 -4.00 15.64
CA VAL A 314 -13.94 -3.60 14.51
C VAL A 314 -14.82 -4.74 13.95
N ASN A 315 -15.28 -5.66 14.81
CA ASN A 315 -16.11 -6.82 14.44
C ASN A 315 -15.59 -7.58 13.20
N TYR A 316 -14.26 -7.74 13.13
CA TYR A 316 -13.58 -8.43 12.04
C TYR A 316 -13.37 -9.90 12.42
N ARG A 317 -14.20 -10.79 11.88
CA ARG A 317 -13.94 -12.23 11.90
C ARG A 317 -13.00 -12.52 10.72
N GLY A 318 -11.89 -13.22 10.96
CA GLY A 318 -10.82 -13.42 9.96
C GLY A 318 -11.27 -13.99 8.60
N GLY A 319 -12.38 -14.73 8.55
CA GLY A 319 -12.97 -15.21 7.31
C GLY A 319 -13.71 -14.18 6.43
N ASN A 320 -13.90 -12.93 6.88
CA ASN A 320 -14.65 -11.90 6.15
C ASN A 320 -13.78 -11.01 5.24
N HIS A 321 -12.59 -11.47 4.83
CA HIS A 321 -11.78 -10.75 3.83
C HIS A 321 -12.49 -10.74 2.46
N PRO A 322 -12.63 -9.58 1.78
CA PRO A 322 -13.41 -9.46 0.54
C PRO A 322 -12.88 -10.27 -0.65
N GLN A 323 -11.66 -10.82 -0.59
CA GLN A 323 -11.11 -11.71 -1.63
C GLN A 323 -11.46 -13.19 -1.43
N SER A 324 -12.03 -13.60 -0.30
CA SER A 324 -12.48 -14.98 -0.11
C SER A 324 -13.85 -15.22 -0.75
N TRP A 325 -13.89 -15.35 -2.09
CA TRP A 325 -15.13 -15.60 -2.87
C TRP A 325 -15.93 -16.85 -2.45
N HIS A 326 -15.33 -17.73 -1.64
CA HIS A 326 -15.97 -18.91 -1.05
C HIS A 326 -16.59 -18.67 0.33
N ASN A 327 -16.17 -17.65 1.08
CA ASN A 327 -16.81 -17.24 2.32
C ASN A 327 -17.93 -16.23 2.02
N LYS A 328 -19.16 -16.72 1.97
CA LYS A 328 -20.33 -15.83 2.04
C LYS A 328 -20.47 -15.36 3.49
N PRO A 329 -20.38 -14.05 3.80
CA PRO A 329 -20.79 -13.56 5.10
C PRO A 329 -22.30 -13.77 5.24
N ASP A 330 -22.75 -14.39 6.32
CA ASP A 330 -24.20 -14.58 6.60
C ASP A 330 -24.97 -13.26 6.73
N VAL A 331 -24.26 -12.15 6.93
CA VAL A 331 -24.84 -10.82 7.15
C VAL A 331 -24.68 -9.97 5.88
N LYS A 332 -25.76 -9.82 5.12
CA LYS A 332 -25.83 -8.93 3.95
C LYS A 332 -25.85 -7.45 4.33
N ASP A 333 -26.40 -7.14 5.50
CA ASP A 333 -26.60 -5.78 6.00
C ASP A 333 -25.65 -5.51 7.18
N LYS A 334 -24.46 -4.99 6.89
CA LYS A 334 -23.52 -4.57 7.94
C LYS A 334 -24.00 -3.23 8.52
N HIS A 335 -24.66 -3.27 9.67
CA HIS A 335 -25.03 -2.07 10.42
C HIS A 335 -23.76 -1.41 10.98
N TRP A 336 -23.37 -0.27 10.39
CA TRP A 336 -22.16 0.46 10.79
C TRP A 336 -22.31 1.23 12.09
N ASP A 337 -23.52 1.24 12.65
CA ASP A 337 -23.94 1.84 13.90
C ASP A 337 -24.07 0.81 15.04
N ASP A 338 -23.80 -0.48 14.76
CA ASP A 338 -23.66 -1.52 15.78
C ASP A 338 -22.47 -1.16 16.69
N TYR A 339 -22.78 -0.49 17.80
CA TYR A 339 -21.81 -0.15 18.82
C TYR A 339 -21.25 -1.43 19.44
N VAL A 340 -19.93 -1.54 19.42
CA VAL A 340 -19.21 -2.37 20.38
C VAL A 340 -19.31 -1.68 21.74
N GLU A 341 -19.45 -2.46 22.81
CA GLU A 341 -19.50 -1.97 24.19
C GLU A 341 -18.27 -1.09 24.46
N HIS A 342 -18.47 0.23 24.51
CA HIS A 342 -17.39 1.21 24.57
C HIS A 342 -16.55 1.00 25.82
N ASP A 343 -17.20 0.88 26.97
CA ASP A 343 -16.57 0.73 28.28
C ASP A 343 -15.67 -0.51 28.34
N ALA A 344 -16.15 -1.66 27.88
CA ALA A 344 -15.37 -2.91 27.80
C ALA A 344 -14.15 -2.77 26.87
N GLY A 345 -14.28 -1.97 25.79
CA GLY A 345 -13.15 -1.61 24.94
C GLY A 345 -12.13 -0.72 25.67
N VAL A 346 -12.57 0.33 26.37
CA VAL A 346 -11.69 1.21 27.16
C VAL A 346 -10.95 0.40 28.23
N GLU A 347 -11.65 -0.46 28.96
CA GLU A 347 -11.07 -1.34 29.98
C GLU A 347 -10.00 -2.28 29.41
N PHE A 348 -10.26 -2.88 28.24
CA PHE A 348 -9.27 -3.72 27.55
C PHE A 348 -7.99 -2.95 27.16
N PHE A 349 -8.12 -1.77 26.54
CA PHE A 349 -6.95 -0.96 26.18
C PHE A 349 -6.22 -0.42 27.42
N GLU A 350 -6.95 0.00 28.45
CA GLU A 350 -6.36 0.45 29.72
C GLU A 350 -5.57 -0.67 30.41
N ALA A 351 -6.08 -1.91 30.41
CA ALA A 351 -5.47 -3.04 31.09
C ALA A 351 -4.06 -3.35 30.58
N PHE A 352 -3.89 -3.66 29.28
CA PHE A 352 -2.56 -4.01 28.76
C PHE A 352 -1.60 -2.81 28.78
N LEU A 353 -2.11 -1.58 28.64
CA LEU A 353 -1.27 -0.38 28.75
C LEU A 353 -0.71 -0.26 30.16
N LYS A 354 -1.53 -0.39 31.21
CA LYS A 354 -1.06 -0.33 32.59
C LYS A 354 -0.04 -1.43 32.91
N VAL A 355 -0.36 -2.68 32.56
CA VAL A 355 0.54 -3.82 32.80
C VAL A 355 1.86 -3.68 32.03
N GLY A 356 1.82 -3.23 30.77
CA GLY A 356 3.03 -2.97 29.98
C GLY A 356 3.88 -1.84 30.55
N LEU A 357 3.26 -0.75 31.01
CA LEU A 357 3.95 0.40 31.61
C LEU A 357 4.60 0.06 32.96
N GLU A 358 4.04 -0.85 33.75
CA GLU A 358 4.70 -1.39 34.95
C GLU A 358 6.05 -2.08 34.63
N HIS A 359 6.24 -2.53 33.38
CA HIS A 359 7.48 -3.10 32.87
C HIS A 359 8.24 -2.19 31.89
N ALA A 360 7.91 -0.89 31.86
CA ALA A 360 8.64 0.13 31.11
C ALA A 360 9.59 0.96 32.01
N VAL A 361 10.48 1.73 31.39
CA VAL A 361 11.19 2.85 32.03
C VAL A 361 10.28 4.08 32.14
N ASP A 362 10.56 4.98 33.07
CA ASP A 362 9.74 6.18 33.30
C ASP A 362 9.63 7.07 32.04
N ASP A 363 10.71 7.15 31.24
CA ASP A 363 10.82 7.93 30.00
C ASP A 363 10.48 7.12 28.72
N VAL A 364 9.57 6.15 28.83
CA VAL A 364 9.15 5.29 27.71
C VAL A 364 8.40 6.05 26.62
N ALA A 365 8.79 5.81 25.36
CA ALA A 365 8.00 6.21 24.21
C ALA A 365 6.90 5.17 23.93
N VAL A 366 5.67 5.64 23.68
CA VAL A 366 4.51 4.78 23.39
C VAL A 366 3.95 5.09 21.99
N TYR A 367 3.77 4.05 21.20
CA TYR A 367 3.14 4.06 19.87
C TYR A 367 2.02 3.02 19.85
N GLN A 368 0.79 3.44 19.54
CA GLN A 368 -0.34 2.53 19.40
C GLN A 368 -1.11 2.81 18.10
N TRP A 369 -1.10 1.85 17.18
CA TRP A 369 -1.95 1.85 15.99
C TRP A 369 -3.41 1.58 16.36
N HIS A 370 -4.35 2.21 15.68
CA HIS A 370 -5.78 1.99 15.90
C HIS A 370 -6.62 2.26 14.65
N ALA A 371 -7.84 1.72 14.58
CA ALA A 371 -8.82 2.18 13.61
C ALA A 371 -9.26 3.62 13.94
N HIS A 372 -9.46 4.48 12.93
CA HIS A 372 -9.98 5.84 13.12
C HIS A 372 -11.30 5.87 13.91
N LYS A 373 -12.23 4.95 13.63
CA LYS A 373 -13.50 4.77 14.37
C LYS A 373 -13.34 4.44 15.88
N ARG A 374 -12.12 4.16 16.35
CA ARG A 374 -11.80 3.89 17.77
C ARG A 374 -11.03 5.00 18.47
N GLN A 375 -10.72 6.11 17.78
CA GLN A 375 -9.85 7.17 18.32
C GLN A 375 -10.26 7.61 19.74
N ALA A 376 -11.53 8.02 19.94
CA ALA A 376 -11.99 8.52 21.25
C ALA A 376 -11.90 7.46 22.37
N LEU A 377 -12.17 6.20 22.04
CA LEU A 377 -12.10 5.07 22.98
C LEU A 377 -10.65 4.78 23.40
N VAL A 378 -9.72 4.80 22.44
CA VAL A 378 -8.28 4.62 22.71
C VAL A 378 -7.70 5.82 23.46
N GLU A 379 -8.15 7.05 23.15
CA GLU A 379 -7.69 8.29 23.79
C GLU A 379 -8.16 8.38 25.26
N GLU A 380 -9.36 7.89 25.56
CA GLU A 380 -9.85 7.69 26.92
C GLU A 380 -9.01 6.65 27.68
N ALA A 381 -8.70 5.51 27.07
CA ALA A 381 -7.85 4.48 27.67
C ALA A 381 -6.42 4.98 27.95
N TRP A 382 -5.83 5.75 27.02
CA TRP A 382 -4.55 6.43 27.24
C TRP A 382 -4.61 7.37 28.45
N THR A 383 -5.65 8.20 28.52
CA THR A 383 -5.86 9.12 29.65
C THR A 383 -5.99 8.37 30.98
N ARG A 384 -6.73 7.25 31.01
CA ARG A 384 -6.91 6.39 32.21
C ARG A 384 -5.64 5.62 32.59
N ALA A 385 -4.78 5.31 31.62
CA ALA A 385 -3.43 4.76 31.82
C ALA A 385 -2.39 5.82 32.23
N GLY A 386 -2.73 7.11 32.26
CA GLY A 386 -1.81 8.19 32.60
C GLY A 386 -0.86 8.59 31.47
N LEU A 387 -1.18 8.25 30.22
CA LEU A 387 -0.43 8.64 29.03
C LEU A 387 -0.88 10.01 28.52
N LEU A 388 0.10 10.81 28.11
CA LEU A 388 -0.13 11.98 27.26
C LEU A 388 -0.13 11.53 25.80
N CYS A 389 -1.27 11.61 25.11
CA CYS A 389 -1.28 11.60 23.64
C CYS A 389 -0.65 12.92 23.15
N HIS A 390 0.58 12.85 22.66
CA HIS A 390 1.31 14.05 22.22
C HIS A 390 0.95 14.43 20.79
N GLN A 391 0.93 13.44 19.89
CA GLN A 391 0.63 13.62 18.48
C GLN A 391 -0.08 12.38 17.91
N GLN A 392 -0.91 12.59 16.89
CA GLN A 392 -1.39 11.51 16.02
C GLN A 392 -0.52 11.45 14.77
N ILE A 393 -0.01 10.27 14.46
CA ILE A 393 0.68 9.93 13.22
C ILE A 393 -0.32 9.28 12.27
N ILE A 394 -0.21 9.57 10.98
CA ILE A 394 -1.03 9.00 9.91
C ILE A 394 -0.10 8.23 8.97
N TRP A 395 -0.19 6.89 9.00
CA TRP A 395 0.40 6.07 7.94
C TRP A 395 -0.51 6.15 6.72
N VAL A 396 0.00 6.72 5.62
CA VAL A 396 -0.64 6.70 4.30
C VAL A 396 -0.16 5.46 3.55
N LYS A 397 -1.11 4.62 3.18
CA LYS A 397 -0.90 3.42 2.37
C LYS A 397 -0.72 3.82 0.91
N ALA A 398 0.22 3.21 0.19
CA ALA A 398 0.40 3.47 -1.23
C ALA A 398 -0.90 3.28 -2.02
N ARG A 399 -1.61 2.18 -1.74
CA ARG A 399 -2.89 1.83 -2.37
C ARG A 399 -4.07 1.95 -1.38
N PRO A 400 -5.23 2.51 -1.81
CA PRO A 400 -6.43 2.56 -0.99
C PRO A 400 -7.08 1.16 -0.84
N VAL A 401 -7.61 0.86 0.35
CA VAL A 401 -8.29 -0.42 0.61
C VAL A 401 -9.73 -0.36 0.11
N LEU A 402 -10.07 -1.25 -0.82
CA LEU A 402 -11.44 -1.42 -1.32
C LEU A 402 -12.34 -1.96 -0.21
N THR A 403 -13.35 -1.19 0.18
CA THR A 403 -14.31 -1.56 1.22
C THR A 403 -15.72 -1.12 0.84
N ARG A 404 -16.73 -1.53 1.61
CA ARG A 404 -18.12 -1.05 1.49
C ARG A 404 -18.36 0.32 2.17
N SER A 405 -17.30 1.05 2.52
CA SER A 405 -17.41 2.43 3.03
C SER A 405 -17.58 3.43 1.87
N HIS A 406 -18.20 4.59 2.12
CA HIS A 406 -18.41 5.61 1.08
C HIS A 406 -17.10 6.18 0.50
N PHE A 407 -16.03 6.16 1.30
CA PHE A 407 -14.67 6.49 0.88
C PHE A 407 -13.78 5.26 1.13
N MET A 408 -12.81 5.03 0.24
CA MET A 408 -11.82 3.97 0.44
C MET A 408 -10.80 4.38 1.50
N TRP A 409 -10.34 3.43 2.32
CA TRP A 409 -9.40 3.71 3.40
C TRP A 409 -7.96 3.67 2.87
N GLN A 410 -7.32 4.84 2.73
CA GLN A 410 -5.90 4.95 2.33
C GLN A 410 -4.97 5.28 3.50
N HIS A 411 -5.45 5.26 4.74
CA HIS A 411 -4.59 5.54 5.90
C HIS A 411 -4.99 4.76 7.15
N GLU A 412 -4.04 4.66 8.08
CA GLU A 412 -4.28 4.23 9.47
C GLU A 412 -3.61 5.21 10.45
N PRO A 413 -4.32 5.62 11.52
CA PRO A 413 -3.75 6.45 12.57
C PRO A 413 -2.98 5.63 13.62
N CYS A 414 -1.99 6.29 14.22
CA CYS A 414 -1.27 5.85 15.40
C CYS A 414 -1.22 7.01 16.39
N PHE A 415 -1.45 6.75 17.68
CA PHE A 415 -1.06 7.70 18.72
C PHE A 415 0.41 7.55 19.06
N TYR A 416 1.08 8.69 19.28
CA TYR A 416 2.43 8.77 19.82
C TYR A 416 2.42 9.63 21.09
N GLY A 417 3.10 9.14 22.13
CA GLY A 417 3.19 9.82 23.40
C GLY A 417 4.06 9.11 24.43
N TRP A 418 3.79 9.37 25.71
CA TRP A 418 4.58 8.92 26.85
C TRP A 418 3.79 9.11 28.16
N VAL A 419 4.30 8.60 29.28
CA VAL A 419 3.68 8.77 30.61
C VAL A 419 3.68 10.25 31.02
N GLN A 420 2.55 10.79 31.48
CA GLN A 420 2.37 12.22 31.64
C GLN A 420 3.40 12.84 32.61
N GLY A 421 4.30 13.66 32.06
CA GLY A 421 5.37 14.34 32.81
C GLY A 421 6.78 13.83 32.51
N THR A 422 6.94 12.66 31.90
CA THR A 422 8.24 12.02 31.63
C THR A 422 8.47 11.80 30.12
N PRO A 423 8.81 12.87 29.35
CA PRO A 423 9.02 12.76 27.91
C PRO A 423 10.25 11.90 27.57
N PRO A 424 10.24 11.16 26.44
CA PRO A 424 11.33 10.26 26.08
C PRO A 424 12.68 10.98 25.91
N ARG A 425 13.74 10.33 26.39
CA ARG A 425 15.13 10.85 26.31
C ARG A 425 15.65 11.05 24.89
N ARG A 426 15.22 10.20 23.95
CA ARG A 426 15.52 10.30 22.52
C ARG A 426 14.27 10.78 21.78
N ARG A 427 14.46 11.39 20.61
CA ARG A 427 13.38 12.02 19.83
C ARG A 427 13.53 11.65 18.36
N PRO A 428 12.43 11.65 17.59
CA PRO A 428 12.50 11.61 16.13
C PRO A 428 13.38 12.75 15.57
N PRO A 429 14.00 12.55 14.39
CA PRO A 429 14.67 13.62 13.67
C PRO A 429 13.77 14.85 13.44
N ASN A 430 14.36 16.05 13.49
CA ASN A 430 13.62 17.33 13.41
C ASN A 430 12.89 17.57 12.07
N ASN A 431 13.15 16.75 11.05
CA ASN A 431 12.54 16.82 9.72
C ASN A 431 11.46 15.75 9.48
N GLU A 432 11.25 14.83 10.42
CA GLU A 432 10.16 13.86 10.33
C GLU A 432 8.81 14.56 10.55
N THR A 433 7.79 14.10 9.83
CA THR A 433 6.42 14.63 9.96
C THR A 433 5.50 13.59 10.56
N THR A 434 4.30 14.02 10.95
CA THR A 434 3.24 13.11 11.41
C THR A 434 2.56 12.35 10.27
N VAL A 435 2.93 12.57 9.00
CA VAL A 435 2.39 11.83 7.85
C VAL A 435 3.48 10.93 7.28
N TRP A 436 3.29 9.61 7.38
CA TRP A 436 4.25 8.62 6.91
C TRP A 436 3.70 7.95 5.66
N GLN A 437 4.29 8.27 4.50
CA GLN A 437 4.07 7.52 3.27
C GLN A 437 5.00 6.32 3.27
N ILE A 438 4.43 5.13 3.51
CA ILE A 438 5.15 3.86 3.61
C ILE A 438 4.31 2.84 2.84
N ASP A 439 4.90 2.12 1.88
CA ASP A 439 4.17 1.09 1.15
C ASP A 439 3.87 -0.13 2.04
N GLN A 440 2.78 -0.84 1.76
CA GLN A 440 2.32 -2.01 2.50
C GLN A 440 3.37 -3.14 2.54
N LYS A 441 4.19 -3.27 1.48
CA LYS A 441 5.28 -4.25 1.41
C LYS A 441 6.42 -3.99 2.40
N GLY A 442 6.75 -2.72 2.70
CA GLY A 442 8.12 -2.38 3.09
C GLY A 442 9.12 -2.80 1.99
N ASN A 443 10.40 -2.98 2.31
CA ASN A 443 11.40 -3.50 1.36
C ASN A 443 11.35 -5.06 1.29
N SER A 444 10.16 -5.65 1.16
CA SER A 444 9.99 -7.12 1.14
C SER A 444 8.77 -7.55 0.33
N ASP A 445 8.97 -8.50 -0.60
CA ASP A 445 7.95 -9.08 -1.49
C ASP A 445 7.04 -10.11 -0.79
N GLY A 446 6.43 -9.71 0.33
CA GLY A 446 5.62 -10.57 1.20
C GLY A 446 4.16 -10.73 0.74
N ILE A 447 3.74 -11.99 0.55
CA ILE A 447 2.39 -12.37 0.08
C ILE A 447 1.39 -12.43 1.27
N HIS A 448 1.06 -11.30 1.90
CA HIS A 448 0.02 -11.29 2.95
C HIS A 448 -0.80 -9.97 3.05
N PRO A 449 -2.14 -10.00 2.93
CA PRO A 449 -2.97 -8.79 2.75
C PRO A 449 -3.22 -7.95 4.02
N THR A 450 -2.80 -8.40 5.20
CA THR A 450 -2.97 -7.65 6.47
C THR A 450 -1.70 -7.59 7.32
N GLN A 451 -0.52 -7.66 6.72
CA GLN A 451 0.73 -7.38 7.44
C GLN A 451 0.96 -5.87 7.55
N LYS A 452 1.47 -5.40 8.70
CA LYS A 452 2.10 -4.08 8.79
C LYS A 452 3.48 -4.09 8.11
N PRO A 453 3.88 -3.01 7.40
CA PRO A 453 5.24 -2.87 6.91
C PRO A 453 6.24 -2.82 8.08
N LEU A 454 7.41 -3.42 7.90
CA LEU A 454 8.49 -3.40 8.90
C LEU A 454 8.86 -1.95 9.29
N GLU A 455 8.93 -1.04 8.31
CA GLU A 455 9.36 0.35 8.53
C GLU A 455 8.46 1.15 9.48
N ILE A 456 7.16 0.81 9.63
CA ILE A 456 6.29 1.52 10.59
C ILE A 456 6.69 1.23 12.04
N PHE A 457 7.34 0.09 12.30
CA PHE A 457 7.93 -0.28 13.59
C PHE A 457 9.43 0.05 13.64
N ALA A 458 10.17 -0.11 12.55
CA ALA A 458 11.60 0.20 12.51
C ALA A 458 11.87 1.68 12.80
N ARG A 459 11.02 2.62 12.34
CA ARG A 459 11.12 4.06 12.66
C ARG A 459 11.13 4.36 14.17
N PRO A 460 10.07 4.04 14.95
CA PRO A 460 10.07 4.29 16.39
C PRO A 460 11.20 3.55 17.11
N ILE A 461 11.55 2.32 16.68
CA ILE A 461 12.70 1.57 17.22
C ILE A 461 13.99 2.37 17.02
N ARG A 462 14.32 2.75 15.78
CA ARG A 462 15.51 3.51 15.38
C ARG A 462 15.66 4.81 16.18
N TRP A 463 14.56 5.54 16.34
CA TRP A 463 14.54 6.87 16.98
C TRP A 463 14.54 6.85 18.51
N HIS A 464 13.87 5.89 19.15
CA HIS A 464 13.73 5.88 20.62
C HIS A 464 14.73 4.98 21.32
N THR A 465 15.27 3.96 20.66
CA THR A 465 16.15 2.94 21.27
C THR A 465 17.61 3.01 20.76
N ALA A 466 18.58 2.77 21.64
CA ALA A 466 19.96 2.46 21.26
C ALA A 466 20.12 0.96 20.89
N PRO A 467 21.21 0.56 20.20
CA PRO A 467 21.49 -0.85 19.92
C PRO A 467 21.46 -1.72 21.19
N GLY A 468 20.82 -2.88 21.10
CA GLY A 468 20.62 -3.82 22.22
C GLY A 468 19.55 -3.41 23.25
N GLU A 469 18.96 -2.21 23.18
CA GLU A 469 17.84 -1.84 24.06
C GLU A 469 16.54 -2.59 23.71
N LEU A 470 15.63 -2.64 24.68
CA LEU A 470 14.45 -3.50 24.66
C LEU A 470 13.17 -2.76 24.26
N CYS A 471 12.48 -3.30 23.27
CA CYS A 471 11.11 -2.94 22.89
C CYS A 471 10.12 -3.95 23.49
N TYR A 472 8.94 -3.50 23.92
CA TYR A 472 7.83 -4.37 24.32
C TYR A 472 6.70 -4.30 23.28
N GLU A 473 6.22 -5.46 22.84
CA GLU A 473 5.10 -5.62 21.91
C GLU A 473 4.01 -6.50 22.56
N PRO A 474 2.93 -5.91 23.11
CA PRO A 474 1.82 -6.65 23.72
C PRO A 474 0.90 -7.40 22.73
N PHE A 475 1.02 -7.17 21.42
CA PHE A 475 0.20 -7.84 20.38
C PHE A 475 1.05 -8.17 19.15
N ALA A 476 1.86 -9.23 19.25
CA ALA A 476 2.87 -9.53 18.25
C ALA A 476 2.30 -9.97 16.90
N GLY A 477 1.16 -10.66 16.87
CA GLY A 477 0.47 -11.09 15.66
C GLY A 477 1.38 -11.93 14.77
N SER A 478 1.82 -11.36 13.65
CA SER A 478 2.73 -12.01 12.70
C SER A 478 4.22 -11.76 12.95
N GLY A 479 4.57 -11.05 14.03
CA GLY A 479 5.96 -10.84 14.48
C GLY A 479 6.67 -9.63 13.88
N THR A 480 5.98 -8.76 13.14
CA THR A 480 6.60 -7.62 12.42
C THR A 480 7.44 -6.72 13.34
N CYS A 481 6.97 -6.38 14.55
CA CYS A 481 7.74 -5.57 15.51
C CYS A 481 9.02 -6.28 15.98
N LEU A 482 8.99 -7.62 16.13
CA LEU A 482 10.16 -8.43 16.51
C LEU A 482 11.21 -8.45 15.38
N ILE A 483 10.80 -8.69 14.13
CA ILE A 483 11.71 -8.67 12.97
C ILE A 483 12.28 -7.26 12.75
N ALA A 484 11.46 -6.20 12.85
CA ALA A 484 11.94 -4.82 12.76
C ALA A 484 12.96 -4.47 13.87
N ALA A 485 12.77 -4.97 15.09
CA ALA A 485 13.75 -4.82 16.16
C ALA A 485 15.06 -5.55 15.84
N ALA A 486 14.98 -6.77 15.28
CA ALA A 486 16.15 -7.54 14.89
C ALA A 486 16.97 -6.87 13.78
N MET A 487 16.32 -6.36 12.73
CA MET A 487 16.96 -5.60 11.64
C MET A 487 17.67 -4.34 12.15
N GLU A 488 17.08 -3.68 13.15
CA GLU A 488 17.68 -2.54 13.83
C GLU A 488 18.76 -2.95 14.87
N GLY A 489 19.01 -4.24 15.13
CA GLY A 489 19.96 -4.67 16.15
C GLY A 489 19.53 -4.34 17.59
N ARG A 490 18.22 -4.41 17.85
CA ARG A 490 17.55 -4.22 19.15
C ARG A 490 16.89 -5.51 19.61
N ARG A 491 16.43 -5.53 20.86
CA ARG A 491 15.67 -6.65 21.44
C ARG A 491 14.18 -6.33 21.41
N CYS A 492 13.37 -7.36 21.28
CA CYS A 492 11.91 -7.27 21.38
C CYS A 492 11.41 -8.42 22.25
N TYR A 493 10.65 -8.09 23.30
CA TYR A 493 9.89 -9.05 24.09
C TYR A 493 8.42 -8.91 23.67
N ALA A 494 7.88 -9.99 23.12
CA ALA A 494 6.65 -10.00 22.36
C ALA A 494 5.63 -10.95 22.99
N MET A 495 4.37 -10.51 23.10
CA MET A 495 3.25 -11.31 23.60
C MET A 495 2.30 -11.63 22.44
N GLU A 496 1.88 -12.89 22.34
CA GLU A 496 0.86 -13.32 21.38
C GLU A 496 -0.09 -14.33 22.03
N LEU A 497 -1.41 -14.11 21.89
CA LEU A 497 -2.42 -14.93 22.55
C LEU A 497 -2.71 -16.25 21.80
N SER A 498 -2.55 -16.26 20.48
CA SER A 498 -2.81 -17.41 19.61
C SER A 498 -1.56 -18.29 19.48
N PRO A 499 -1.61 -19.57 19.89
CA PRO A 499 -0.49 -20.48 19.71
C PRO A 499 -0.07 -20.66 18.25
N GLY A 500 -1.02 -20.64 17.30
CA GLY A 500 -0.71 -20.73 15.87
C GLY A 500 0.06 -19.51 15.34
N PHE A 501 -0.23 -18.30 15.85
CA PHE A 501 0.58 -17.13 15.51
C PHE A 501 1.95 -17.15 16.22
N CYS A 502 2.06 -17.73 17.41
CA CYS A 502 3.36 -17.97 18.03
C CYS A 502 4.26 -18.83 17.14
N ASP A 503 3.73 -19.91 16.54
CA ASP A 503 4.48 -20.74 15.60
C ASP A 503 4.89 -19.98 14.32
N VAL A 504 4.02 -19.13 13.78
CA VAL A 504 4.35 -18.24 12.64
C VAL A 504 5.50 -17.30 12.99
N ILE A 505 5.46 -16.65 14.17
CA ILE A 505 6.54 -15.76 14.65
C ILE A 505 7.85 -16.53 14.79
N ARG A 506 7.82 -17.72 15.41
CA ARG A 506 8.99 -18.58 15.62
C ARG A 506 9.62 -19.01 14.29
N LYS A 507 8.80 -19.41 13.31
CA LYS A 507 9.27 -19.77 11.97
C LYS A 507 9.89 -18.58 11.25
N ARG A 508 9.18 -17.45 11.17
CA ARG A 508 9.63 -16.22 10.50
C ARG A 508 10.93 -15.69 11.10
N TRP A 509 11.06 -15.72 12.43
CA TRP A 509 12.33 -15.44 13.11
C TRP A 509 13.44 -16.41 12.70
N GLY A 510 13.17 -17.72 12.70
CA GLY A 510 14.16 -18.73 12.30
C GLY A 510 14.64 -18.55 10.86
N ASP A 511 13.74 -18.20 9.93
CA ASP A 511 14.07 -17.92 8.53
C ASP A 511 14.91 -16.64 8.39
N TYR A 512 14.51 -15.54 9.04
CA TYR A 512 15.27 -14.29 9.09
C TYR A 512 16.65 -14.47 9.74
N ALA A 513 16.75 -15.20 10.86
CA ALA A 513 18.01 -15.45 11.54
C ALA A 513 18.98 -16.23 10.65
N ARG A 514 18.48 -17.22 9.89
CA ARG A 514 19.25 -17.96 8.88
C ARG A 514 19.74 -17.05 7.74
N SER A 515 18.90 -16.17 7.19
CA SER A 515 19.29 -15.24 6.11
C SER A 515 20.27 -14.17 6.61
N ALA A 516 20.15 -13.73 7.87
CA ALA A 516 21.03 -12.76 8.51
C ALA A 516 22.35 -13.36 9.07
N GLY A 517 22.51 -14.69 9.08
CA GLY A 517 23.68 -15.36 9.67
C GLY A 517 23.77 -15.26 11.20
N VAL A 518 22.62 -15.16 11.87
CA VAL A 518 22.47 -15.06 13.33
C VAL A 518 21.99 -16.42 13.87
N GLU A 519 22.49 -16.83 15.04
CA GLU A 519 21.98 -18.03 15.72
C GLU A 519 20.50 -17.84 16.11
N PRO A 520 19.57 -18.68 15.63
CA PRO A 520 18.14 -18.50 15.87
C PRO A 520 17.77 -18.74 17.34
N GLY A 521 18.58 -19.49 18.10
CA GLY A 521 18.40 -19.72 19.53
C GLY A 521 17.03 -20.31 19.87
N GLU A 522 16.74 -21.52 19.40
CA GLU A 522 15.42 -22.14 19.52
C GLU A 522 15.27 -22.96 20.83
N GLY A 523 14.33 -22.57 21.69
CA GLY A 523 13.94 -23.34 22.88
C GLY A 523 12.91 -22.63 23.75
N ALA A 524 12.10 -23.41 24.48
CA ALA A 524 11.34 -22.89 25.61
C ALA A 524 12.30 -22.62 26.79
N LEU A 525 12.03 -21.54 27.55
CA LEU A 525 12.84 -21.05 28.69
C LEU A 525 12.34 -21.57 30.04
#